data_AF-A0A9Q3J6H2-F1
#
_entry.id   AF-A0A9Q3J6H2-F1
#
_cell.length_a   1.000
_cell.length_b   1.000
_cell.length_c   1.000
_cell.angle_alpha   90.00
_cell.angle_beta   90.00
_cell.angle_gamma   90.00
#
_symmetry.space_group_name_H-M   'P 1'
#
loop_
_entity.id
_entity.type
_entity.pdbx_description
1 polymer ?
#
loop_
_entity_poly.entity_id
_entity_poly.type
_entity_poly.pdbx_seq_one_letter_code
_entity_poly.pdbx_strand_id
1 'polypeptide(L)'
;MGDLVQVSTLNFNNIKGPNKLKDSFAGPFMIKALHGPNAVQLELTGELINKHPTFPVSLIKPYSSSDKELFPLRNKPPLEIPPLKEGEKREV
;
A
#
# COMPACT_ATOMS: atom_id res chain seq x y z
N MET A 1 1.74 14.68 15.04
CA MET A 1 0.63 14.95 14.08
C MET A 1 1.29 15.40 12.80
N GLY A 2 1.07 14.71 11.68
CA GLY A 2 1.81 14.93 10.43
C GLY A 2 2.85 13.83 10.08
N ASP A 3 2.97 12.78 10.90
CA ASP A 3 3.84 11.65 10.57
C ASP A 3 3.25 10.82 9.43
N LEU A 4 4.13 10.30 8.58
CA LEU A 4 3.77 9.38 7.51
C LEU A 4 3.82 7.95 8.04
N VAL A 5 2.77 7.19 7.75
CA VAL A 5 2.63 5.81 8.19
C VAL A 5 2.07 4.92 7.09
N GLN A 6 2.41 3.65 7.13
CA GLN A 6 1.84 2.64 6.25
C GLN A 6 0.79 1.81 6.97
N VAL A 7 -0.27 1.44 6.25
CA VAL A 7 -1.36 0.61 6.78
C VAL A 7 -1.25 -0.81 6.25
N SER A 8 -1.33 -1.80 7.13
CA SER A 8 -1.28 -3.21 6.77
C SER A 8 -2.47 -3.63 5.90
N THR A 9 -2.21 -4.24 4.74
CA THR A 9 -3.24 -4.66 3.78
C THR A 9 -3.83 -6.04 4.06
N LEU A 10 -3.40 -6.70 5.15
CA LEU A 10 -3.78 -8.08 5.46
C LEU A 10 -5.30 -8.31 5.48
N ASN A 11 -6.05 -7.32 5.99
CA ASN A 11 -7.51 -7.40 6.14
C ASN A 11 -8.28 -6.67 5.03
N PHE A 12 -7.60 -6.21 3.98
CA PHE A 12 -8.23 -5.46 2.90
C PHE A 12 -8.55 -6.37 1.72
N ASN A 13 -9.83 -6.67 1.54
CA ASN A 13 -10.33 -7.48 0.41
C ASN A 13 -10.49 -6.69 -0.90
N ASN A 14 -10.36 -5.36 -0.86
CA ASN A 14 -10.62 -4.49 -2.01
C ASN A 14 -9.34 -4.01 -2.73
N ILE A 15 -8.17 -4.47 -2.30
CA ILE A 15 -6.90 -4.12 -2.95
C ILE A 15 -6.70 -5.08 -4.12
N LYS A 16 -6.58 -4.51 -5.32
CA LYS A 16 -6.59 -5.27 -6.57
C LYS A 16 -5.26 -6.02 -6.74
N GLY A 17 -5.32 -7.35 -6.84
CA GLY A 17 -4.15 -8.17 -7.18
C GLY A 17 -4.16 -9.57 -6.57
N PRO A 18 -3.36 -10.50 -7.09
CA PRO A 18 -3.21 -11.83 -6.50
C PRO A 18 -2.52 -11.73 -5.13
N ASN A 19 -2.99 -12.52 -4.16
CA ASN A 19 -2.53 -12.46 -2.75
C ASN A 19 -1.00 -12.55 -2.55
N LYS A 20 -0.26 -13.12 -3.52
CA LYS A 20 1.20 -13.25 -3.47
C LYS A 20 1.97 -12.03 -4.01
N LEU A 21 1.36 -11.25 -4.90
CA LEU A 21 2.00 -10.07 -5.51
C LEU A 21 1.50 -8.76 -4.92
N LYS A 22 0.49 -8.79 -4.04
CA LYS A 22 0.02 -7.58 -3.36
C LYS A 22 1.05 -7.13 -2.32
N ASP A 23 1.27 -5.83 -2.25
CA ASP A 23 2.05 -5.25 -1.17
C ASP A 23 1.35 -5.48 0.17
N SER A 24 2.11 -5.89 1.19
CA SER A 24 1.57 -6.14 2.54
C SER A 24 1.22 -4.85 3.28
N PHE A 25 1.64 -3.70 2.78
CA PHE A 25 1.39 -2.37 3.34
C PHE A 25 0.99 -1.42 2.23
N ALA A 26 -0.04 -0.62 2.48
CA ALA A 26 -0.52 0.40 1.56
C ALA A 26 -0.08 1.79 2.04
N GLY A 27 0.45 2.56 1.08
CA GLY A 27 0.66 4.01 1.14
C GLY A 27 1.58 4.52 2.25
N PRO A 28 2.18 5.70 2.09
CA PRO A 28 2.35 6.62 3.19
C PRO A 28 1.07 7.44 3.35
N PHE A 29 0.36 7.25 4.46
CA PHE A 29 -0.77 8.06 4.88
C PHE A 29 -0.36 9.00 6.00
N MET A 30 -0.98 10.17 6.04
CA MET A 30 -0.70 11.16 7.07
C MET A 30 -1.60 10.95 8.29
N ILE A 31 -1.03 11.02 9.48
CA ILE A 31 -1.80 11.00 10.73
C ILE A 31 -2.51 12.34 10.92
N LYS A 32 -3.85 12.31 10.84
CA LYS A 32 -4.73 13.46 11.04
C LYS A 32 -5.06 13.69 12.51
N ALA A 33 -5.37 12.61 13.24
CA ALA A 33 -5.70 12.68 14.66
C ALA A 33 -5.32 11.38 15.38
N LEU A 34 -5.10 11.45 16.69
CA LEU A 34 -4.94 10.30 17.57
C LEU A 34 -6.21 10.16 18.40
N HIS A 35 -6.91 9.04 18.25
CA HIS A 35 -8.08 8.69 19.06
C HIS A 35 -7.62 7.79 20.21
N GLY A 36 -7.15 8.42 21.29
CA GLY A 36 -6.62 7.72 22.45
C GLY A 36 -5.30 6.97 22.16
N PRO A 37 -4.94 5.97 22.99
CA PRO A 37 -3.65 5.30 22.89
C PRO A 37 -3.57 4.24 21.79
N ASN A 38 -4.72 3.72 21.34
CA ASN A 38 -4.76 2.52 20.50
C ASN A 38 -5.29 2.79 19.08
N ALA A 39 -5.84 3.96 18.79
CA ALA A 39 -6.45 4.24 17.50
C ALA A 39 -5.93 5.55 16.90
N VAL A 40 -5.70 5.53 15.59
CA VAL A 40 -5.15 6.64 14.83
C VAL A 40 -6.05 6.91 13.63
N GLN A 41 -6.40 8.17 13.42
CA GLN A 41 -7.12 8.62 12.24
C GLN A 41 -6.13 9.04 11.16
N LEU A 42 -6.26 8.42 10.00
CA LEU A 42 -5.41 8.65 8.84
C LEU A 42 -6.17 9.38 7.75
N GLU A 43 -5.45 10.16 6.96
CA GLU A 43 -5.93 10.71 5.70
C GLU A 43 -5.70 9.67 4.59
N LEU A 44 -6.76 8.96 4.24
CA LEU A 44 -6.73 7.91 3.21
C LEU A 44 -6.90 8.50 1.81
N THR A 45 -6.14 7.98 0.85
CA THR A 45 -6.19 8.37 -0.56
C THR A 45 -6.24 7.13 -1.46
N GLY A 46 -6.62 7.32 -2.73
CA GLY A 46 -6.65 6.25 -3.74
C GLY A 46 -7.68 5.15 -3.43
N GLU A 47 -7.24 3.89 -3.48
CA GLU A 47 -8.10 2.71 -3.32
C GLU A 47 -8.73 2.58 -1.92
N LEU A 48 -8.18 3.28 -0.92
CA LEU A 48 -8.64 3.22 0.47
C LEU A 48 -9.58 4.37 0.86
N ILE A 49 -9.92 5.30 -0.04
CA ILE A 49 -10.76 6.47 0.28
C ILE A 49 -12.14 6.09 0.84
N ASN A 50 -12.68 4.95 0.41
CA ASN A 50 -13.99 4.45 0.84
C ASN A 50 -13.94 3.62 2.14
N LYS A 51 -12.77 3.49 2.78
CA LYS A 51 -12.60 2.77 4.05
C LYS A 51 -12.66 3.73 5.22
N HIS A 52 -13.00 3.19 6.39
CA HIS A 52 -13.01 3.97 7.62
C HIS A 52 -11.59 4.49 7.92
N PRO A 53 -11.40 5.80 8.20
CA PRO A 53 -10.08 6.41 8.33
C PRO A 53 -9.37 6.08 9.65
N THR A 54 -10.09 5.54 10.64
CA THR A 54 -9.49 5.19 11.94
C THR A 54 -9.02 3.74 11.94
N PHE A 55 -7.73 3.55 12.26
CA PHE A 55 -7.07 2.25 12.35
C PHE A 55 -6.44 2.03 13.73
N PRO A 56 -6.38 0.79 14.21
CA PRO A 56 -5.64 0.46 15.41
C PRO A 56 -4.12 0.56 15.16
N VAL A 57 -3.36 1.00 16.16
CA VAL A 57 -1.89 1.16 16.06
C VAL A 57 -1.17 -0.11 15.65
N SER A 58 -1.70 -1.29 15.98
CA SER A 58 -1.12 -2.58 15.59
C SER A 58 -1.10 -2.83 14.08
N LEU A 59 -1.95 -2.15 13.31
CA LEU A 59 -2.01 -2.27 11.84
C LEU A 59 -1.21 -1.18 11.13
N ILE A 60 -0.54 -0.31 11.89
CA ILE A 60 0.17 0.85 11.40
C ILE A 60 1.67 0.63 11.57
N LYS A 61 2.45 1.02 10.56
CA LYS A 61 3.92 1.07 10.65
C LYS A 61 4.43 2.47 10.31
N PRO A 62 5.45 2.99 10.99
CA PRO A 62 6.08 4.24 10.60
C PRO A 62 6.68 4.13 9.19
N TYR A 63 6.45 5.13 8.36
CA TYR A 63 7.03 5.20 7.02
C TYR A 63 8.45 5.77 7.10
N SER A 64 9.44 5.00 6.66
CA SER A 64 10.80 5.50 6.44
C SER A 64 11.02 5.71 4.95
N SER A 65 11.24 6.96 4.55
CA SER A 65 11.69 7.28 3.20
C SER A 65 13.01 6.56 2.92
N SER A 66 13.16 5.99 1.73
CA SER A 66 14.46 5.45 1.31
C SER A 66 15.43 6.61 1.08
N ASP A 67 16.59 6.54 1.73
CA ASP A 67 17.65 7.51 1.56
C ASP A 67 18.25 7.37 0.15
N LYS A 68 18.21 8.47 -0.62
CA LYS A 68 18.67 8.50 -2.01
C LYS A 68 20.19 8.46 -2.12
N GLU A 69 20.90 8.92 -1.09
CA GLU A 69 22.36 8.95 -1.09
C GLU A 69 22.93 7.56 -0.82
N LEU A 70 22.30 6.81 0.09
CA LEU A 70 22.73 5.45 0.44
C LEU A 70 22.28 4.39 -0.58
N PHE A 71 21.17 4.61 -1.29
CA PHE A 71 20.59 3.62 -2.19
C PHE A 71 20.18 4.21 -3.57
N PRO A 72 21.15 4.69 -4.38
CA PRO A 72 20.85 5.34 -5.66
C PRO A 72 20.19 4.40 -6.70
N LEU A 73 20.41 3.09 -6.60
CA LEU A 73 19.88 2.06 -7.51
C LEU A 73 18.46 1.58 -7.18
N ARG A 74 17.81 2.10 -6.13
CA ARG A 74 16.50 1.59 -5.65
C ARG A 74 15.30 2.13 -6.43
N ASN A 75 15.49 3.00 -7.42
CA ASN A 75 14.45 3.39 -8.36
C ASN A 75 14.01 2.16 -9.15
N LYS A 76 12.93 1.50 -8.70
CA LYS A 76 12.34 0.40 -9.46
C LYS A 76 11.87 0.96 -10.80
N PRO A 77 12.38 0.46 -11.94
CA PRO A 77 11.75 0.78 -13.21
C PRO A 77 10.30 0.27 -13.17
N PRO A 78 9.35 0.98 -13.81
CA PRO A 78 7.99 0.46 -13.98
C PRO A 78 8.06 -0.97 -14.51
N LEU A 79 7.33 -1.90 -13.89
CA LEU A 79 7.24 -3.27 -14.38
C LEU A 79 6.60 -3.24 -15.77
N GLU A 80 7.39 -3.42 -16.82
CA GLU A 80 6.88 -3.62 -18.17
C GLU A 80 6.17 -4.97 -18.20
N ILE A 81 4.83 -4.94 -18.26
CA ILE A 81 4.03 -6.15 -18.41
C ILE A 81 4.30 -6.66 -19.84
N PRO A 82 4.89 -7.85 -20.02
CA PRO A 82 5.09 -8.39 -21.36
C PRO A 82 3.72 -8.54 -22.05
N PRO A 83 3.62 -8.24 -23.35
CA PRO A 83 2.36 -8.36 -24.07
C PRO A 83 1.83 -9.80 -23.96
N LEU A 84 0.58 -9.93 -23.51
CA LEU A 84 -0.15 -11.20 -23.55
C LEU A 84 -0.21 -11.66 -25.01
N LYS A 85 0.39 -12.82 -25.32
CA LYS A 85 0.22 -13.43 -26.64
C LYS A 85 -1.24 -13.85 -26.78
N GLU A 86 -2.03 -13.06 -27.51
CA GLU A 86 -3.33 -13.48 -27.99
C GLU A 86 -3.15 -14.62 -28.99
N GLY A 87 -3.64 -15.80 -28.66
CA GLY A 87 -3.77 -16.89 -29.62
C GLY A 87 -3.16 -18.22 -29.17
N GLU A 88 -3.78 -18.87 -28.20
CA GLU A 88 -3.76 -20.34 -28.17
C GLU A 88 -5.18 -20.80 -28.47
N LYS A 89 -5.47 -20.94 -29.76
CA LYS A 89 -6.67 -21.62 -30.25
C LYS A 89 -6.61 -23.04 -29.72
N ARG A 90 -7.54 -23.39 -28.83
CA ARG A 90 -7.87 -24.79 -28.56
C ARG A 90 -8.66 -25.29 -29.76
N GLU A 91 -8.00 -25.95 -30.69
CA GLU A 91 -8.68 -26.81 -31.65
C GLU A 91 -9.21 -28.03 -30.88
N VAL A 92 -10.50 -28.31 -31.08
CA VAL A 92 -11.23 -29.50 -30.61
C VAL A 92 -11.53 -30.36 -31.83
#